data_AF-A0A1Y1KBW4-F1
#
_entry.id   AF-A0A1Y1KBW4-F1
#
_cell.length_a   1.000
_cell.length_b   1.000
_cell.length_c   1.000
_cell.angle_alpha   90.00
_cell.angle_beta   90.00
_cell.angle_gamma   90.00
#
_symmetry.space_group_name_H-M   'P 1'
#
loop_
_entity.id
_entity.type
_entity.pdbx_description
1 polymer ?
#
loop_
_entity_poly.entity_id
_entity_poly.type
_entity_poly.pdbx_seq_one_letter_code
_entity_poly.pdbx_strand_id
1 'polypeptide(L)'
;MEPMLLEDCDGSKFPLCFNNVFTYCIKSGICVDKNDTMAIFIYIMMLEAGFVTPDYSNPQEESTCNVHSSFHYQRFLHLTRALPKNWKQNNVYNFTFILAPFTQHQCSITAIVIADDFVVNCKVKGISNSTFCMLIDPSMYVVQSGCLLSLNIYQNLKTLSVTFKNIISNSVKTLILDHYSLRSSSLQGLPPEILFNIFNYCDRNTINCIKRTCRYFEKMCTKQAS
;
A
#
# COMPACT_ATOMS: atom_id res chain seq x y z
N MET A 1 7.81 -19.93 7.89
CA MET A 1 7.19 -19.93 6.55
C MET A 1 7.02 -18.47 6.17
N GLU A 2 7.62 -18.05 5.07
CA GLU A 2 7.49 -16.67 4.61
C GLU A 2 6.02 -16.36 4.24
N PRO A 3 5.56 -15.14 4.51
CA PRO A 3 4.21 -14.70 4.19
C PRO A 3 4.08 -14.56 2.68
N MET A 4 3.12 -15.27 2.07
CA MET A 4 2.79 -15.04 0.66
C MET A 4 2.03 -13.71 0.56
N LEU A 5 2.64 -12.71 -0.07
CA LEU A 5 2.04 -11.40 -0.31
C LEU A 5 1.19 -11.43 -1.58
N LEU A 6 0.43 -10.35 -1.81
CA LEU A 6 -0.36 -10.17 -3.03
C LEU A 6 0.49 -10.32 -4.31
N GLU A 7 1.70 -9.77 -4.29
CA GLU A 7 2.62 -9.78 -5.43
C GLU A 7 3.24 -11.14 -5.75
N ASP A 8 3.17 -12.08 -4.79
CA ASP A 8 3.70 -13.43 -4.92
C ASP A 8 2.67 -14.41 -5.47
N CYS A 9 1.44 -13.94 -5.73
CA CYS A 9 0.37 -14.77 -6.28
C CYS A 9 0.65 -15.13 -7.76
N ASP A 10 1.11 -16.36 -7.97
CA ASP A 10 1.47 -16.94 -9.26
C ASP A 10 0.37 -17.86 -9.85
N GLY A 11 -0.79 -17.93 -9.21
CA GLY A 11 -1.90 -18.79 -9.62
C GLY A 11 -1.81 -20.23 -9.11
N SER A 12 -0.72 -20.62 -8.43
CA SER A 12 -0.57 -21.98 -7.87
C SER A 12 -1.16 -22.13 -6.47
N LYS A 13 -1.13 -21.06 -5.66
CA LYS A 13 -1.61 -21.03 -4.27
C LYS A 13 -2.32 -19.72 -3.96
N PHE A 14 -3.34 -19.81 -3.12
CA PHE A 14 -4.07 -18.64 -2.64
C PHE A 14 -3.40 -18.08 -1.38
N PRO A 15 -3.01 -16.79 -1.34
CA PRO A 15 -2.51 -16.17 -0.13
C PRO A 15 -3.51 -16.32 1.02
N LEU A 16 -3.03 -16.63 2.23
CA LEU A 16 -3.91 -16.83 3.40
C LEU A 16 -4.73 -15.57 3.72
N CYS A 17 -4.17 -14.38 3.49
CA CYS A 17 -4.87 -13.11 3.64
C CYS A 17 -6.11 -13.00 2.75
N PHE A 18 -6.03 -13.49 1.51
CA PHE A 18 -7.20 -13.51 0.63
C PHE A 18 -8.24 -14.49 1.16
N ASN A 19 -7.82 -15.71 1.49
CA ASN A 19 -8.73 -16.72 2.04
C ASN A 19 -9.49 -16.18 3.25
N ASN A 20 -8.81 -15.45 4.14
CA ASN A 20 -9.43 -14.82 5.29
C ASN A 20 -10.54 -13.83 4.88
N VAL A 21 -10.24 -12.88 3.99
CA VAL A 21 -11.19 -11.83 3.60
C VAL A 21 -12.37 -12.39 2.81
N PHE A 22 -12.12 -13.27 1.84
CA PHE A 22 -13.18 -13.85 1.03
C PHE A 22 -14.05 -14.83 1.84
N THR A 23 -13.45 -15.62 2.75
CA THR A 23 -14.23 -16.45 3.69
C THR A 23 -15.11 -15.58 4.58
N TYR A 24 -14.61 -14.43 5.04
CA TYR A 24 -15.40 -13.46 5.77
C TYR A 24 -16.58 -12.95 4.95
N CYS A 25 -16.37 -12.59 3.68
CA CYS A 25 -17.44 -12.11 2.79
C CYS A 25 -18.52 -13.19 2.59
N ILE A 26 -18.11 -14.44 2.29
CA ILE A 26 -19.01 -15.58 2.12
C ILE A 26 -19.83 -15.81 3.38
N LYS A 27 -19.18 -15.87 4.56
CA LYS A 27 -19.87 -16.07 5.85
C LYS A 27 -20.82 -14.93 6.21
N SER A 28 -20.51 -13.73 5.76
CA SER A 28 -21.32 -12.53 6.01
C SER A 28 -22.43 -12.33 4.96
N GLY A 29 -22.56 -13.24 3.99
CA GLY A 29 -23.54 -13.13 2.90
C GLY A 29 -23.27 -11.96 1.94
N ILE A 30 -22.04 -11.45 1.90
CA ILE A 30 -21.64 -10.35 1.02
C ILE A 30 -21.34 -10.93 -0.36
N CYS A 31 -22.13 -10.55 -1.36
CA CYS A 31 -21.82 -10.83 -2.75
C CYS A 31 -20.69 -9.89 -3.21
N VAL A 32 -19.54 -10.46 -3.57
CA VAL A 32 -18.35 -9.72 -3.97
C VAL A 32 -18.31 -9.64 -5.49
N ASP A 33 -18.34 -8.42 -6.02
CA ASP A 33 -18.15 -8.16 -7.46
C ASP A 33 -16.68 -7.83 -7.80
N LYS A 34 -16.44 -7.46 -9.07
CA LYS A 34 -15.12 -7.07 -9.59
C LYS A 34 -14.52 -5.87 -8.82
N ASN A 35 -15.34 -4.86 -8.53
CA ASN A 35 -14.93 -3.62 -7.91
C ASN A 35 -14.69 -3.82 -6.40
N ASP A 36 -15.51 -4.65 -5.77
CA ASP A 36 -15.32 -5.10 -4.38
C ASP A 36 -14.00 -5.83 -4.21
N THR A 37 -13.67 -6.70 -5.17
CA THR A 37 -12.38 -7.39 -5.18
C THR A 37 -11.23 -6.41 -5.26
N MET A 38 -11.34 -5.38 -6.09
CA MET A 38 -10.32 -4.33 -6.21
C MET A 38 -10.16 -3.55 -4.89
N ALA A 39 -11.27 -3.19 -4.24
CA ALA A 39 -11.25 -2.54 -2.93
C ALA A 39 -10.60 -3.43 -1.86
N ILE A 40 -10.87 -4.74 -1.89
CA ILE A 40 -10.24 -5.72 -0.99
C ILE A 40 -8.72 -5.79 -1.23
N PHE A 41 -8.26 -5.77 -2.48
CA PHE A 41 -6.82 -5.74 -2.78
C PHE A 41 -6.16 -4.49 -2.22
N ILE A 42 -6.79 -3.32 -2.38
CA ILE A 42 -6.32 -2.05 -1.80
C ILE A 42 -6.19 -2.15 -0.29
N TYR A 43 -7.20 -2.73 0.38
CA TYR A 43 -7.17 -2.96 1.82
C TYR A 43 -5.98 -3.84 2.21
N ILE A 44 -5.79 -4.98 1.55
CA ILE A 44 -4.69 -5.91 1.82
C ILE A 44 -3.32 -5.23 1.59
N MET A 45 -3.14 -4.52 0.48
CA MET A 45 -1.88 -3.84 0.14
C MET A 45 -1.49 -2.76 1.15
N MET A 46 -2.47 -2.06 1.75
CA MET A 46 -2.20 -1.12 2.83
C MET A 46 -1.70 -1.84 4.09
N LEU A 47 -2.31 -2.97 4.45
CA LEU A 47 -1.84 -3.77 5.58
C LEU A 47 -0.43 -4.36 5.32
N GLU A 48 -0.15 -4.79 4.10
CA GLU A 48 1.19 -5.25 3.69
C GLU A 48 2.26 -4.18 3.81
N ALA A 49 1.91 -2.91 3.56
CA ALA A 49 2.82 -1.79 3.74
C ALA A 49 3.09 -1.43 5.22
N GLY A 50 2.43 -2.12 6.16
CA GLY A 50 2.57 -1.97 7.60
C GLY A 50 1.54 -1.04 8.26
N PHE A 51 0.53 -0.59 7.52
CA PHE A 51 -0.58 0.17 8.09
C PHE A 51 -1.53 -0.75 8.85
N VAL A 52 -2.28 -0.17 9.79
CA VAL A 52 -3.31 -0.86 10.58
C VAL A 52 -4.59 -0.04 10.61
N THR A 53 -5.71 -0.67 10.94
CA THR A 53 -6.99 0.04 11.13
C THR A 53 -7.00 0.76 12.49
N PRO A 54 -7.67 1.93 12.62
CA PRO A 54 -7.74 2.66 13.89
C PRO A 54 -8.35 1.87 15.04
N ASP A 55 -9.28 0.96 14.73
CA ASP A 55 -9.97 0.13 15.73
C ASP A 55 -9.08 -1.00 16.29
N TYR A 56 -7.86 -1.17 15.77
CA TYR A 56 -6.92 -2.17 16.26
C TYR A 56 -6.39 -1.77 17.63
N SER A 57 -7.03 -2.32 18.68
CA SER A 57 -6.87 -1.91 20.08
C SER A 57 -5.69 -2.56 20.81
N ASN A 58 -4.58 -2.90 20.14
CA ASN A 58 -3.45 -3.57 20.79
C ASN A 58 -2.17 -2.71 20.84
N PRO A 59 -2.13 -1.66 21.68
CA PRO A 59 -0.94 -0.84 21.88
C PRO A 59 0.17 -1.51 22.72
N GLN A 60 -0.09 -2.66 23.36
CA GLN A 60 0.87 -3.28 24.29
C GLN A 60 2.00 -4.10 23.62
N GLU A 61 1.84 -4.52 22.36
CA GLU A 61 2.93 -5.18 21.61
C GLU A 61 3.91 -4.17 20.96
N GLU A 62 3.57 -2.88 20.97
CA GLU A 62 4.35 -1.83 20.28
C GLU A 62 5.38 -1.12 21.19
N SER A 63 5.33 -1.34 22.50
CA SER A 63 6.27 -0.72 23.46
C SER A 63 7.70 -1.27 23.42
N THR A 64 7.97 -2.36 22.71
CA THR A 64 9.31 -2.99 22.66
C THR A 64 9.88 -3.18 21.25
N CYS A 65 9.11 -2.87 20.21
CA CYS A 65 9.51 -3.13 18.83
C CYS A 65 10.06 -1.83 18.22
N ASN A 66 11.35 -1.85 17.85
CA ASN A 66 12.06 -0.80 17.14
C ASN A 66 11.15 0.07 16.26
N VAL A 67 11.30 1.39 16.35
CA VAL A 67 10.58 2.47 15.61
C VAL A 67 10.55 2.29 14.08
N HIS A 68 11.24 1.27 13.56
CA HIS A 68 11.09 0.79 12.21
C HIS A 68 9.79 -0.03 12.08
N SER A 69 8.75 0.64 11.59
CA SER A 69 7.44 0.14 11.11
C SER A 69 7.55 -1.03 10.12
N SER A 70 8.07 -2.16 10.58
CA SER A 70 8.26 -3.39 9.82
C SER A 70 6.94 -4.16 9.72
N PHE A 71 6.80 -4.89 8.63
CA PHE A 71 5.64 -5.74 8.38
C PHE A 71 5.53 -6.81 9.47
N HIS A 72 4.41 -6.82 10.23
CA HIS A 72 4.16 -7.81 11.28
C HIS A 72 3.14 -8.84 10.81
N TYR A 73 3.61 -10.02 10.39
CA TYR A 73 2.78 -11.00 9.68
C TYR A 73 1.55 -11.47 10.46
N GLN A 74 1.67 -11.75 11.76
CA GLN A 74 0.54 -12.20 12.56
C GLN A 74 -0.55 -11.12 12.68
N ARG A 75 -0.14 -9.86 12.75
CA ARG A 75 -1.06 -8.70 12.83
C ARG A 75 -1.75 -8.51 11.49
N PHE A 76 -1.00 -8.59 10.39
CA PHE A 76 -1.53 -8.60 9.04
C PHE A 76 -2.58 -9.71 8.84
N LEU A 77 -2.27 -10.94 9.22
CA LEU A 77 -3.22 -12.06 9.13
C LEU A 77 -4.45 -11.86 10.01
N HIS A 78 -4.30 -11.28 11.20
CA HIS A 78 -5.43 -10.96 12.07
C HIS A 78 -6.36 -9.92 11.43
N LEU A 79 -5.79 -8.82 10.92
CA LEU A 79 -6.53 -7.72 10.28
C LEU A 79 -7.22 -8.12 8.97
N THR A 80 -6.79 -9.20 8.33
CA THR A 80 -7.45 -9.75 7.12
C THR A 80 -8.63 -10.67 7.42
N ARG A 81 -8.91 -10.99 8.70
CA ARG A 81 -10.06 -11.84 9.08
C ARG A 81 -11.42 -11.15 8.96
N ALA A 82 -11.44 -9.83 8.88
CA ALA A 82 -12.65 -9.04 8.74
C ALA A 82 -12.34 -7.76 7.97
N LEU A 83 -13.34 -7.28 7.24
CA LEU A 83 -13.28 -5.94 6.65
C LEU A 83 -13.76 -4.90 7.68
N PRO A 84 -13.26 -3.65 7.59
CA PRO A 84 -13.74 -2.56 8.45
C PRO A 84 -15.25 -2.35 8.30
N LYS A 85 -15.89 -1.86 9.36
CA LYS A 85 -17.30 -1.48 9.28
C LYS A 85 -17.49 -0.37 8.25
N ASN A 86 -18.61 -0.38 7.52
CA ASN A 86 -18.95 0.65 6.53
C ASN A 86 -17.90 0.83 5.42
N TRP A 87 -17.10 -0.19 5.14
CA TRP A 87 -16.07 -0.12 4.10
C TRP A 87 -16.62 0.10 2.69
N LYS A 88 -17.88 -0.25 2.43
CA LYS A 88 -18.60 -0.06 1.16
C LYS A 88 -19.95 0.62 1.42
N GLN A 89 -20.22 1.72 0.72
CA GLN A 89 -21.51 2.43 0.70
C GLN A 89 -21.76 3.01 -0.69
N ASN A 90 -22.86 2.64 -1.37
CA ASN A 90 -23.24 3.20 -2.68
C ASN A 90 -22.11 3.23 -3.72
N ASN A 91 -21.37 2.13 -3.89
CA ASN A 91 -20.19 2.01 -4.78
C ASN A 91 -19.01 2.95 -4.45
N VAL A 92 -19.03 3.53 -3.25
CA VAL A 92 -17.89 4.23 -2.65
C VAL A 92 -17.29 3.34 -1.58
N TYR A 93 -15.99 3.12 -1.69
CA TYR A 93 -15.21 2.32 -0.76
C TYR A 93 -14.40 3.23 0.14
N ASN A 94 -14.51 3.06 1.45
CA ASN A 94 -13.83 3.91 2.42
C ASN A 94 -13.04 3.04 3.41
N PHE A 95 -11.75 3.31 3.48
CA PHE A 95 -10.87 2.70 4.48
C PHE A 95 -10.15 3.80 5.24
N THR A 96 -10.00 3.62 6.55
CA THR A 96 -9.14 4.49 7.35
C THR A 96 -8.04 3.65 7.94
N PHE A 97 -6.82 4.16 7.86
CA PHE A 97 -5.62 3.51 8.33
C PHE A 97 -4.78 4.46 9.18
N ILE A 98 -3.91 3.89 9.99
CA ILE A 98 -2.84 4.59 10.70
C ILE A 98 -1.53 3.83 10.49
N LEU A 99 -0.42 4.54 10.49
CA LEU A 99 0.92 3.94 10.50
C LEU A 99 1.40 3.92 11.95
N ALA A 100 1.43 2.76 12.59
CA ALA A 100 1.90 2.69 13.96
C ALA A 100 3.40 3.01 14.08
N PRO A 101 3.85 3.72 15.13
CA PRO A 101 3.06 4.25 16.27
C PRO A 101 2.45 5.65 16.04
N PHE A 102 2.47 6.18 14.83
CA PHE A 102 2.01 7.53 14.46
C PHE A 102 0.47 7.63 14.36
N THR A 103 -0.22 7.36 15.46
CA THR A 103 -1.70 7.33 15.54
C THR A 103 -2.36 8.69 15.27
N GLN A 104 -1.60 9.78 15.37
CA GLN A 104 -2.07 11.15 15.09
C GLN A 104 -2.37 11.39 13.60
N HIS A 105 -1.81 10.57 12.70
CA HIS A 105 -1.95 10.75 11.26
C HIS A 105 -2.82 9.65 10.66
N GLN A 106 -4.09 9.99 10.44
CA GLN A 106 -5.04 9.10 9.79
C GLN A 106 -4.93 9.21 8.27
N CYS A 107 -4.78 8.07 7.62
CA CYS A 107 -4.77 7.91 6.18
C CYS A 107 -6.14 7.41 5.74
N SER A 108 -6.93 8.28 5.12
CA SER A 108 -8.25 7.94 4.61
C SER A 108 -8.13 7.62 3.12
N ILE A 109 -8.41 6.37 2.75
CA ILE A 109 -8.54 5.95 1.36
C ILE A 109 -10.02 5.95 1.00
N THR A 110 -10.36 6.69 -0.03
CA THR A 110 -11.66 6.68 -0.69
C THR A 110 -11.46 6.19 -2.11
N ALA A 111 -12.14 5.11 -2.48
CA ALA A 111 -12.17 4.64 -3.84
C ALA A 111 -13.59 4.70 -4.43
N ILE A 112 -13.69 5.12 -5.69
CA ILE A 112 -14.96 5.37 -6.37
C ILE A 112 -14.86 4.74 -7.76
N VAL A 113 -15.93 4.06 -8.16
CA VAL A 113 -16.08 3.55 -9.52
C VAL A 113 -16.65 4.65 -10.41
N ILE A 114 -15.96 5.00 -11.49
CA ILE A 114 -16.41 5.97 -12.49
C ILE A 114 -16.37 5.28 -13.85
N ALA A 115 -17.53 4.99 -14.42
CA ALA A 115 -17.67 4.13 -15.60
C ALA A 115 -16.98 2.77 -15.36
N ASP A 116 -15.92 2.45 -16.11
CA ASP A 116 -15.14 1.23 -15.98
C ASP A 116 -13.85 1.41 -15.14
N ASP A 117 -13.55 2.65 -14.73
CA ASP A 117 -12.35 2.99 -13.98
C ASP A 117 -12.61 3.00 -12.47
N PHE A 118 -11.55 2.68 -11.72
CA PHE A 118 -11.52 2.67 -10.28
C PHE A 118 -10.56 3.74 -9.77
N VAL A 119 -11.11 4.87 -9.33
CA VAL A 119 -10.34 6.02 -8.83
C VAL A 119 -10.06 5.79 -7.36
N VAL A 120 -8.79 5.79 -6.97
CA VAL A 120 -8.35 5.64 -5.58
C VAL A 120 -7.70 6.94 -5.12
N ASN A 121 -8.24 7.54 -4.07
CA ASN A 121 -7.69 8.74 -3.43
C ASN A 121 -7.31 8.42 -1.99
N CYS A 122 -6.09 8.77 -1.59
CA CYS A 122 -5.62 8.69 -0.22
C CYS A 122 -5.33 10.09 0.31
N LYS A 123 -5.97 10.47 1.41
CA LYS A 123 -5.74 11.73 2.12
C LYS A 123 -5.11 11.46 3.48
N VAL A 124 -4.04 12.17 3.79
CA VAL A 124 -3.38 12.10 5.10
C VAL A 124 -3.82 13.28 5.95
N LYS A 125 -4.47 13.01 7.09
CA LYS A 125 -4.85 14.04 8.06
C LYS A 125 -3.67 14.41 8.95
N GLY A 126 -3.53 15.71 9.23
CA GLY A 126 -2.51 16.24 10.14
C GLY A 126 -1.15 16.55 9.49
N ILE A 127 -0.92 16.17 8.23
CA ILE A 127 0.30 16.52 7.49
C ILE A 127 -0.07 17.13 6.13
N SER A 128 0.22 18.43 5.97
CA SER A 128 0.22 19.19 4.71
C SER A 128 -0.99 19.08 3.77
N ASN A 129 -2.15 18.59 4.21
CA ASN A 129 -3.32 18.29 3.36
C ASN A 129 -2.94 17.48 2.09
N SER A 130 -1.90 16.64 2.18
CA SER A 130 -1.40 15.90 1.04
C SER A 130 -2.39 14.83 0.59
N THR A 131 -2.61 14.77 -0.72
CA THR A 131 -3.47 13.79 -1.36
C THR A 131 -2.68 13.02 -2.41
N PHE A 132 -2.85 11.70 -2.40
CA PHE A 132 -2.27 10.78 -3.38
C PHE A 132 -3.41 10.14 -4.15
N CYS A 133 -3.28 10.04 -5.47
CA CYS A 133 -4.32 9.50 -6.32
C CYS A 133 -3.76 8.49 -7.33
N MET A 134 -4.57 7.48 -7.65
CA MET A 134 -4.29 6.47 -8.66
C MET A 134 -5.59 6.13 -9.40
N LEU A 135 -5.47 5.90 -10.70
CA LEU A 135 -6.53 5.31 -11.52
C LEU A 135 -6.18 3.84 -11.78
N ILE A 136 -7.15 2.95 -11.65
CA ILE A 136 -6.99 1.50 -11.85
C ILE A 136 -8.12 1.05 -12.78
N ASP A 137 -7.79 0.29 -13.84
CA ASP A 137 -8.79 -0.47 -14.59
C ASP A 137 -8.94 -1.85 -13.93
N PRO A 138 -10.07 -2.18 -13.27
CA PRO A 138 -10.24 -3.46 -12.61
C PRO A 138 -10.15 -4.66 -13.57
N SER A 139 -10.47 -4.47 -14.84
CA SER A 139 -10.47 -5.52 -15.87
C SER A 139 -9.06 -6.02 -16.19
N MET A 140 -8.04 -5.19 -15.97
CA MET A 140 -6.63 -5.56 -16.09
C MET A 140 -6.15 -6.56 -15.03
N TYR A 141 -6.93 -6.74 -13.95
CA TYR A 141 -6.53 -7.51 -12.78
C TYR A 141 -7.54 -8.59 -12.36
N VAL A 142 -8.81 -8.41 -12.72
CA VAL A 142 -9.92 -9.31 -12.38
C VAL A 142 -10.71 -9.61 -13.65
N VAL A 143 -10.59 -10.85 -14.14
CA VAL A 143 -11.12 -11.29 -15.45
C VAL A 143 -12.62 -11.54 -15.43
N GLN A 144 -13.16 -12.04 -14.32
CA GLN A 144 -14.57 -12.39 -14.16
C GLN A 144 -15.13 -11.91 -12.84
N SER A 145 -16.41 -11.52 -12.87
CA SER A 145 -17.18 -11.17 -11.66
C SER A 145 -17.81 -12.44 -11.09
N GLY A 146 -17.53 -12.78 -9.84
CA GLY A 146 -18.14 -13.94 -9.19
C GLY A 146 -17.58 -14.25 -7.81
N CYS A 147 -18.40 -14.86 -6.96
CA CYS A 147 -18.08 -15.14 -5.56
C CYS A 147 -17.20 -16.38 -5.33
N LEU A 148 -16.49 -16.86 -6.36
CA LEU A 148 -15.69 -18.09 -6.28
C LEU A 148 -14.20 -17.78 -6.13
N LEU A 149 -13.59 -18.40 -5.12
CA LEU A 149 -12.16 -18.44 -4.84
C LEU A 149 -11.39 -19.20 -5.94
N SER A 150 -11.41 -18.69 -7.18
CA SER A 150 -10.66 -19.26 -8.29
C SER A 150 -9.46 -18.37 -8.61
N LEU A 151 -8.27 -18.94 -8.51
CA LEU A 151 -7.00 -18.26 -8.83
C LEU A 151 -6.94 -17.75 -10.26
N ASN A 152 -7.64 -18.44 -11.17
CA ASN A 152 -7.65 -18.12 -12.61
C ASN A 152 -8.39 -16.82 -12.94
N ILE A 153 -9.05 -16.20 -11.95
CA ILE A 153 -9.77 -14.93 -12.11
C ILE A 153 -8.81 -13.74 -11.99
N TYR A 154 -7.66 -13.92 -11.35
CA TYR A 154 -6.74 -12.82 -11.03
C TYR A 154 -5.50 -12.84 -11.93
N GLN A 155 -5.12 -11.66 -12.40
CA GLN A 155 -3.94 -11.48 -13.25
C GLN A 155 -3.20 -10.20 -12.89
N ASN A 156 -1.93 -10.09 -13.28
CA ASN A 156 -1.11 -8.89 -13.12
C ASN A 156 -1.03 -8.33 -11.67
N LEU A 157 -1.27 -9.16 -10.64
CA LEU A 157 -1.33 -8.72 -9.24
C LEU A 157 0.00 -8.14 -8.74
N LYS A 158 1.13 -8.67 -9.25
CA LYS A 158 2.46 -8.11 -8.97
C LYS A 158 2.57 -6.65 -9.44
N THR A 159 2.13 -6.37 -10.66
CA THR A 159 2.15 -5.02 -11.22
C THR A 159 1.22 -4.09 -10.44
N LEU A 160 0.01 -4.55 -10.09
CA LEU A 160 -0.91 -3.80 -9.23
C LEU A 160 -0.27 -3.46 -7.88
N SER A 161 0.25 -4.48 -7.19
CA SER A 161 0.89 -4.37 -5.88
C SER A 161 2.00 -3.34 -5.87
N VAL A 162 2.97 -3.49 -6.77
CA VAL A 162 4.14 -2.61 -6.85
C VAL A 162 3.70 -1.19 -7.18
N THR A 163 2.79 -1.01 -8.15
CA THR A 163 2.36 0.34 -8.56
C THR A 163 1.58 1.02 -7.44
N PHE A 164 0.64 0.32 -6.81
CA PHE A 164 -0.15 0.87 -5.70
C PHE A 164 0.72 1.21 -4.50
N LYS A 165 1.60 0.29 -4.08
CA LYS A 165 2.53 0.53 -2.96
C LYS A 165 3.43 1.72 -3.26
N ASN A 166 3.95 1.86 -4.47
CA ASN A 166 4.80 2.99 -4.83
C ASN A 166 4.05 4.34 -4.82
N ILE A 167 2.88 4.40 -5.45
CA ILE A 167 2.14 5.66 -5.61
C ILE A 167 1.42 6.08 -4.33
N ILE A 168 0.83 5.13 -3.59
CA ILE A 168 0.01 5.42 -2.40
C ILE A 168 0.74 5.00 -1.14
N SER A 169 0.85 3.71 -0.83
CA SER A 169 1.23 3.26 0.53
C SER A 169 2.61 3.76 0.97
N ASN A 170 3.64 3.57 0.15
CA ASN A 170 5.01 3.99 0.44
C ASN A 170 5.15 5.50 0.40
N SER A 171 4.46 6.17 -0.52
CA SER A 171 4.47 7.65 -0.59
C SER A 171 3.86 8.27 0.68
N VAL A 172 2.75 7.73 1.16
CA VAL A 172 2.12 8.12 2.43
C VAL A 172 3.03 7.79 3.62
N LYS A 173 3.63 6.60 3.63
CA LYS A 173 4.56 6.17 4.68
C LYS A 173 5.77 7.10 4.77
N THR A 174 6.40 7.41 3.63
CA THR A 174 7.51 8.36 3.55
C THR A 174 7.08 9.75 4.02
N LEU A 175 5.92 10.25 3.61
CA LEU A 175 5.39 11.55 4.08
C LEU A 175 5.27 11.60 5.62
N ILE A 176 4.75 10.54 6.23
CA ILE A 176 4.61 10.47 7.71
C ILE A 176 5.98 10.40 8.38
N LEU A 177 6.89 9.57 7.87
CA LEU A 177 8.23 9.43 8.45
C LEU A 177 9.04 10.73 8.33
N ASP A 178 8.97 11.39 7.17
CA ASP A 178 9.66 12.65 6.90
C ASP A 178 9.15 13.76 7.84
N HIS A 179 7.84 13.80 8.13
CA HIS A 179 7.26 14.74 9.10
C HIS A 179 7.87 14.61 10.51
N TYR A 180 8.27 13.39 10.92
CA TYR A 180 8.98 13.14 12.18
C TYR A 180 10.51 13.12 12.04
N SER A 181 11.05 13.53 10.89
CA SER A 181 12.50 13.46 10.58
C SER A 181 13.08 12.05 10.74
N LEU A 182 12.25 11.03 10.53
CA LEU A 182 12.66 9.64 10.56
C LEU A 182 13.05 9.18 9.16
N ARG A 183 14.10 8.36 9.08
CA ARG A 183 14.57 7.84 7.79
C ARG A 183 13.58 6.81 7.25
N SER A 184 13.09 7.03 6.04
CA SER A 184 12.40 6.01 5.27
C SER A 184 13.40 5.00 4.68
N SER A 185 12.98 3.76 4.47
CA SER A 185 13.80 2.73 3.79
C SER A 185 13.94 2.98 2.28
N SER A 186 13.46 4.12 1.80
CA SER A 186 13.61 4.52 0.42
C SER A 186 15.01 5.06 0.17
N LEU A 187 15.44 5.05 -1.09
CA LEU A 187 16.70 5.70 -1.48
C LEU A 187 16.69 7.19 -1.07
N GLN A 188 15.54 7.87 -1.09
CA GLN A 188 15.42 9.27 -0.68
C GLN A 188 15.67 9.48 0.83
N GLY A 189 15.40 8.46 1.66
CA GLY A 189 15.60 8.53 3.11
C GLY A 189 17.05 8.29 3.56
N LEU A 190 17.96 7.99 2.64
CA LEU A 190 19.39 7.83 2.95
C LEU A 190 20.07 9.19 3.18
N PRO A 191 21.06 9.27 4.08
CA PRO A 191 21.89 10.46 4.23
C PRO A 191 22.52 10.89 2.88
N PRO A 192 22.65 12.20 2.62
CA PRO A 192 23.26 12.72 1.39
C PRO A 192 24.62 12.09 1.06
N GLU A 193 25.46 11.86 2.07
CA GLU A 193 26.80 11.30 1.92
C GLU A 193 26.75 9.88 1.34
N ILE A 194 25.80 9.07 1.82
CA ILE A 194 25.59 7.70 1.34
C ILE A 194 25.03 7.74 -0.09
N LEU A 195 24.12 8.67 -0.38
CA LEU A 195 23.57 8.85 -1.72
C LEU A 195 24.63 9.25 -2.75
N PHE A 196 25.49 10.22 -2.41
CA PHE A 196 26.59 10.62 -3.27
C PHE A 196 27.56 9.46 -3.52
N ASN A 197 27.83 8.65 -2.49
CA ASN A 197 28.65 7.46 -2.66
C ASN A 197 27.99 6.46 -3.62
N ILE A 198 26.70 6.17 -3.47
CA ILE A 198 25.96 5.30 -4.40
C ILE A 198 26.02 5.86 -5.83
N PHE A 199 25.78 7.17 -6.01
CA PHE A 199 25.81 7.81 -7.32
C PHE A 199 27.18 7.80 -7.97
N ASN A 200 28.28 7.81 -7.20
CA ASN A 200 29.63 7.65 -7.72
C ASN A 200 29.87 6.27 -8.37
N TYR A 201 29.12 5.24 -7.96
CA TYR A 201 29.16 3.91 -8.57
C TYR A 201 28.20 3.74 -9.76
N CYS A 202 27.34 4.73 -10.03
CA CYS A 202 26.41 4.69 -11.16
C CYS A 202 27.05 5.29 -12.42
N ASP A 203 26.73 4.73 -13.59
CA ASP A 203 27.13 5.32 -14.86
C ASP A 203 26.28 6.56 -15.19
N ARG A 204 26.72 7.36 -16.17
CA ARG A 204 26.04 8.62 -16.54
C ARG A 204 24.59 8.40 -16.97
N ASN A 205 24.30 7.27 -17.62
CA ASN A 205 22.94 6.94 -18.05
C ASN A 205 22.04 6.67 -16.85
N THR A 206 22.50 5.87 -15.89
CA THR A 206 21.76 5.61 -14.64
C THR A 206 21.53 6.89 -13.86
N ILE A 207 22.54 7.76 -13.72
CA ILE A 207 22.38 9.07 -13.05
C ILE A 207 21.32 9.92 -13.76
N ASN A 208 21.31 9.96 -15.10
CA ASN A 208 20.30 10.70 -15.86
C ASN A 208 18.89 10.12 -15.67
N CYS A 209 18.75 8.80 -15.56
CA CYS A 209 17.49 8.16 -15.21
C CYS A 209 17.05 8.54 -13.78
N ILE A 210 17.95 8.47 -12.81
CA ILE A 210 17.69 8.84 -11.40
C ILE A 210 17.22 10.30 -11.31
N LYS A 211 17.90 11.24 -12.00
CA LYS A 211 17.49 12.66 -12.05
C LYS A 211 16.04 12.85 -12.49
N ARG A 212 15.54 12.02 -13.40
CA ARG A 212 14.18 12.12 -13.94
C ARG A 212 13.10 11.54 -13.02
N THR A 213 13.48 10.82 -11.97
CA THR A 213 12.50 10.16 -11.08
C THR A 213 11.81 11.13 -10.12
N CYS A 214 12.54 12.08 -9.53
CA CYS A 214 11.95 13.09 -8.66
C CYS A 214 12.82 14.35 -8.52
N ARG A 215 12.18 15.47 -8.12
CA ARG A 215 12.85 16.76 -7.90
C ARG A 215 13.95 16.71 -6.84
N TYR A 216 13.84 15.81 -5.85
CA TYR A 216 14.89 15.65 -4.84
C TYR A 216 16.19 15.12 -5.48
N PHE A 217 16.10 14.04 -6.25
CA PHE A 217 17.27 13.46 -6.91
C PHE A 217 17.81 14.35 -8.03
N GLU A 218 16.95 15.07 -8.74
CA GLU A 218 17.38 16.11 -9.67
C GLU A 218 18.32 17.13 -8.99
N LYS A 219 17.93 17.65 -7.82
CA LYS A 219 18.76 18.60 -7.04
C LYS A 219 20.03 17.97 -6.48
N MET A 220 19.96 16.71 -6.04
CA MET A 220 21.13 16.03 -5.48
C MET A 220 22.19 15.75 -6.55
N CYS A 221 21.79 15.18 -7.69
CA CYS A 221 22.72 14.84 -8.76
C CYS A 221 23.22 16.06 -9.56
N THR A 222 22.61 17.24 -9.41
CA THR A 222 23.12 18.50 -10.00
C THR A 222 24.18 19.15 -9.12
N LYS A 223 24.04 19.11 -7.79
CA LYS A 223 25.05 19.62 -6.83
C LYS A 223 26.40 18.89 -6.88
N GLN A 224 26.43 17.66 -7.40
CA GLN A 224 27.65 16.87 -7.53
C GLN A 224 28.46 17.23 -8.79
N ALA A 225 27.85 17.91 -9.77
CA ALA A 225 28.48 18.26 -11.03
C ALA A 225 29.13 19.65 -11.03
N SER A 226 29.00 20.40 -9.94
CA SER A 226 29.60 21.71 -9.66
C SER A 226 30.71 21.58 -8.64
#